data_AF-A0A2D4MMY3-F1
#
_entry.id   AF-A0A2D4MMY3-F1
#
_cell.length_a   1.000
_cell.length_b   1.000
_cell.length_c   1.000
_cell.angle_alpha   90.00
_cell.angle_beta   90.00
_cell.angle_gamma   90.00
#
_symmetry.space_group_name_H-M   'P 1'
#
loop_
_entity.id
_entity.type
_entity.pdbx_description
1 polymer ?
#
loop_
_entity_poly.entity_id
_entity_poly.type
_entity_poly.pdbx_seq_one_letter_code
_entity_poly.pdbx_strand_id
1 'polypeptide(L)'
;KKQNLCLSLSLQAQEDTQRLRAIVLPMEQEIAELKAKLAHAENLVQELQSEHSLCCSAESLLADPEAVPMDLPGSHQVPLMEGGVAEKFACNLDSISIGSFSSLGPSSGPSVRRRCSPSPETCSIASSTGTLVPETIYLPPVGYQLVSESEWAQLQEQVQQQYGTLEERAKEKANLEEALRRSSEECSKQVQVLLTQIQTSENLLQSLQATVSETQRQTQEQMADLAASHKRLSYEVQRLNAENEGLRGMSSQDSPPTEDETRSLPSTVPELQAMVSKLRQES
;
A
#
# COMPACT_ATOMS: atom_id res chain seq x y z
N LYS A 1 -36.67 -3.58 16.19
CA LYS A 1 -35.50 -2.73 15.81
C LYS A 1 -34.18 -3.23 16.41
N LYS A 2 -34.07 -3.43 17.74
CA LYS A 2 -32.85 -3.96 18.38
C LYS A 2 -32.43 -5.37 17.92
N GLN A 3 -33.40 -6.28 17.70
CA GLN A 3 -33.10 -7.63 17.19
C GLN A 3 -32.50 -7.63 15.78
N ASN A 4 -33.01 -6.79 14.87
CA ASN A 4 -32.44 -6.65 13.52
C ASN A 4 -31.01 -6.06 13.55
N LEU A 5 -30.73 -5.11 14.44
CA LEU A 5 -29.39 -4.54 14.61
C LEU A 5 -28.39 -5.57 15.15
N CYS A 6 -28.82 -6.42 16.08
CA CYS A 6 -27.99 -7.51 16.62
C CYS A 6 -27.63 -8.54 15.54
N LEU A 7 -28.60 -8.94 14.72
CA LEU A 7 -28.39 -9.86 13.61
C LEU A 7 -27.43 -9.29 12.55
N SER A 8 -27.56 -8.00 12.21
CA SER A 8 -26.64 -7.36 11.24
C SER A 8 -25.22 -7.24 11.77
N LEU A 9 -25.04 -6.91 13.06
CA LEU A 9 -23.72 -6.86 13.70
C LEU A 9 -23.07 -8.24 13.77
N SER A 10 -23.83 -9.28 14.10
CA SER A 10 -23.33 -10.65 14.13
C SER A 10 -22.90 -11.14 12.74
N LEU A 11 -23.67 -10.78 11.70
CA LEU A 11 -23.34 -11.14 10.32
C LEU A 11 -22.07 -10.42 9.85
N GLN A 12 -21.94 -9.13 10.16
CA GLN A 12 -20.75 -8.34 9.85
C GLN A 12 -19.51 -8.93 10.53
N ALA A 13 -19.59 -9.27 11.82
CA ALA A 13 -18.49 -9.87 12.55
C ALA A 13 -18.07 -11.24 11.98
N GLN A 14 -19.04 -12.03 11.52
CA GLN A 14 -18.76 -13.31 10.85
C GLN A 14 -18.06 -13.09 9.51
N GLU A 15 -18.50 -12.11 8.72
CA GLU A 15 -17.90 -11.77 7.43
C GLU A 15 -16.47 -11.25 7.60
N ASP A 16 -16.24 -10.38 8.57
CA ASP A 16 -14.91 -9.85 8.89
C ASP A 16 -13.97 -10.96 9.39
N THR A 17 -14.49 -11.91 10.18
CA THR A 17 -13.72 -13.11 10.58
C THR A 17 -13.34 -13.95 9.37
N GLN A 18 -14.23 -14.10 8.39
CA GLN A 18 -13.95 -14.87 7.17
C GLN A 18 -12.92 -14.15 6.28
N ARG A 19 -13.00 -12.82 6.16
CA ARG A 19 -12.00 -11.99 5.46
C ARG A 19 -10.62 -12.11 6.10
N LEU A 20 -10.55 -12.02 7.43
CA LEU A 20 -9.29 -12.19 8.15
C LEU A 20 -8.69 -13.59 7.95
N ARG A 21 -9.51 -14.65 8.03
CA ARG A 21 -9.04 -16.03 7.78
C ARG A 21 -8.51 -16.22 6.37
N ALA A 22 -9.13 -15.59 5.37
CA ALA A 22 -8.68 -15.69 3.97
C ALA A 22 -7.29 -15.10 3.75
N ILE A 23 -6.83 -14.17 4.62
CA ILE A 23 -5.50 -13.54 4.55
C ILE A 23 -4.51 -14.28 5.46
N VAL A 24 -4.93 -14.62 6.67
CA VAL A 24 -4.05 -15.22 7.68
C VAL A 24 -3.62 -16.64 7.30
N LEU A 25 -4.53 -17.48 6.78
CA LEU A 25 -4.20 -18.87 6.44
C LEU A 25 -3.10 -18.98 5.36
N PRO A 26 -3.14 -18.24 4.23
CA PRO A 26 -2.03 -18.22 3.28
C PRO A 26 -0.71 -17.77 3.89
N MET A 27 -0.72 -16.73 4.74
CA MET A 27 0.49 -16.26 5.43
C MET A 27 1.05 -17.33 6.38
N GLU A 28 0.20 -18.02 7.13
CA GLU A 28 0.62 -19.11 8.02
C GLU A 28 1.27 -20.26 7.23
N GLN A 29 0.70 -20.60 6.06
CA GLN A 29 1.25 -21.62 5.17
C GLN A 29 2.62 -21.19 4.60
N GLU A 30 2.77 -19.94 4.17
CA GLU A 30 4.04 -19.40 3.67
C GLU A 30 5.10 -19.37 4.77
N ILE A 31 4.75 -18.96 6.00
CA ILE A 31 5.66 -18.99 7.14
C ILE A 31 6.12 -20.43 7.42
N ALA A 32 5.22 -21.41 7.35
CA ALA A 32 5.58 -22.81 7.53
C ALA A 32 6.57 -23.30 6.45
N GLU A 33 6.34 -22.92 5.19
CA GLU A 33 7.23 -23.25 4.07
C GLU A 33 8.61 -22.56 4.23
N LEU A 34 8.64 -21.28 4.59
CA LEU A 34 9.88 -20.54 4.82
C LEU A 34 10.67 -21.13 6.00
N LYS A 35 10.00 -21.54 7.08
CA LYS A 35 10.63 -22.24 8.19
C LYS A 35 11.23 -23.57 7.76
N ALA A 36 10.55 -24.34 6.91
CA ALA A 36 11.08 -25.60 6.37
C ALA A 36 12.31 -25.36 5.47
N LYS A 37 12.28 -24.36 4.61
CA LYS A 37 13.42 -23.97 3.76
C LYS A 37 14.61 -23.48 4.58
N LEU A 38 14.35 -22.68 5.63
CA LEU A 38 15.38 -22.22 6.55
C LEU A 38 16.06 -23.39 7.26
N ALA A 39 15.28 -24.31 7.83
CA ALA A 39 15.81 -25.50 8.49
C ALA A 39 16.64 -26.38 7.53
N HIS A 40 16.20 -26.51 6.28
CA HIS A 40 16.98 -27.20 5.25
C HIS A 40 18.31 -26.49 4.95
N ALA A 41 18.30 -25.18 4.80
CA ALA A 41 19.51 -24.40 4.56
C ALA A 41 20.48 -24.45 5.75
N GLU A 42 19.97 -24.39 6.99
CA GLU A 42 20.76 -24.56 8.21
C GLU A 42 21.44 -25.93 8.27
N ASN A 43 20.72 -27.01 7.93
CA ASN A 43 21.31 -28.35 7.84
C ASN A 43 22.44 -28.41 6.79
N LEU A 44 22.24 -27.81 5.62
CA LEU A 44 23.26 -27.78 4.56
C LEU A 44 24.52 -27.01 4.98
N VAL A 45 24.33 -25.89 5.69
CA VAL A 45 25.44 -25.11 6.28
C VAL A 45 26.17 -25.93 7.33
N GLN A 46 25.45 -26.67 8.17
CA GLN A 46 26.06 -27.50 9.21
C GLN A 46 26.84 -28.68 8.63
N GLU A 47 26.34 -29.28 7.55
CA GLU A 47 27.06 -30.31 6.78
C GLU A 47 28.37 -29.76 6.21
N LEU A 48 28.30 -28.63 5.49
CA LEU A 48 29.51 -27.96 4.96
C LEU A 48 30.50 -27.57 6.08
N GLN A 49 30.01 -27.03 7.21
CA GLN A 49 30.86 -26.71 8.36
C GLN A 49 31.50 -27.96 8.97
N SER A 50 30.80 -29.09 8.98
CA SER A 50 31.37 -30.36 9.44
C SER A 50 32.45 -30.88 8.49
N GLU A 51 32.28 -30.73 7.17
CA GLU A 51 33.31 -31.07 6.17
C GLU A 51 34.52 -30.12 6.25
N HIS A 52 34.30 -28.82 6.46
CA HIS A 52 35.37 -27.85 6.68
C HIS A 52 36.14 -28.09 8.00
N SER A 53 35.47 -28.59 9.05
CA SER A 53 36.13 -28.97 10.31
C SER A 53 37.05 -30.18 10.14
N LEU A 54 36.74 -31.09 9.20
CA LEU A 54 37.60 -32.23 8.86
C LEU A 54 38.76 -31.82 7.93
N CYS A 55 38.57 -30.78 7.11
CA CYS A 55 39.58 -30.27 6.17
C CYS A 55 40.61 -29.31 6.83
N CYS A 56 40.21 -28.51 7.84
CA CYS A 56 41.13 -27.61 8.55
C CYS A 56 42.16 -28.32 9.44
N SER A 57 42.00 -29.62 9.72
CA SER A 57 42.98 -30.37 10.50
C SER A 57 44.22 -30.80 9.70
N ALA A 58 44.23 -30.62 8.37
CA ALA A 58 45.31 -31.09 7.50
C ALA A 58 46.26 -30.00 6.96
N GLU A 59 45.93 -28.70 7.04
CA GLU A 59 46.75 -27.62 6.46
C GLU A 59 47.40 -26.66 7.47
N SER A 60 47.29 -26.90 8.78
CA SER A 60 47.84 -26.00 9.80
C SER A 60 49.24 -26.41 10.33
N LEU A 61 50.12 -26.92 9.47
CA LEU A 61 51.51 -27.25 9.83
C LEU A 61 52.59 -26.78 8.82
N LEU A 62 52.28 -25.88 7.89
CA LEU A 62 53.28 -25.28 6.99
C LEU A 62 53.24 -23.74 6.97
N ALA A 63 53.45 -23.11 8.13
CA ALA A 63 53.91 -21.72 8.17
C ALA A 63 54.85 -21.53 9.37
N ASP A 64 56.14 -21.53 9.05
CA ASP A 64 57.27 -21.15 9.90
C ASP A 64 57.19 -19.67 10.30
N PRO A 65 57.67 -19.26 11.49
CA PRO A 65 57.46 -17.92 12.04
C PRO A 65 58.69 -17.04 11.85
N GLU A 66 58.66 -16.11 10.92
CA GLU A 66 59.51 -14.91 10.99
C GLU A 66 58.90 -13.74 10.22
N ALA A 67 58.69 -12.64 10.94
CA ALA A 67 58.93 -11.25 10.54
C ALA A 67 57.88 -10.31 11.15
N VAL A 68 58.42 -9.35 11.88
CA VAL A 68 57.82 -8.31 12.73
C VAL A 68 56.97 -7.32 11.90
N PRO A 69 55.99 -6.62 12.51
CA PRO A 69 56.24 -5.18 12.66
C PRO A 69 55.84 -4.58 14.01
N MET A 70 56.80 -3.78 14.48
CA MET A 70 56.75 -2.68 15.43
C MET A 70 55.55 -1.71 15.29
N ASP A 71 55.28 -1.11 16.45
CA ASP A 71 54.72 0.23 16.71
C ASP A 71 53.20 0.45 16.75
N LEU A 72 52.71 0.45 18.00
CA LEU A 72 51.81 1.47 18.55
C LEU A 72 52.56 2.82 18.64
N PRO A 73 51.92 4.01 18.59
CA PRO A 73 51.09 4.45 19.72
C PRO A 73 49.89 5.37 19.36
N GLY A 74 48.93 5.49 20.27
CA GLY A 74 47.93 6.57 20.19
C GLY A 74 46.69 6.39 21.06
N SER A 75 46.89 6.25 22.36
CA SER A 75 45.83 6.20 23.37
C SER A 75 45.08 7.53 23.47
N HIS A 76 43.74 7.52 23.45
CA HIS A 76 42.97 8.38 24.35
C HIS A 76 41.70 7.65 24.83
N GLN A 77 41.66 7.51 26.15
CA GLN A 77 40.68 6.86 26.99
C GLN A 77 39.41 7.71 27.17
N VAL A 78 38.23 7.08 26.97
CA VAL A 78 36.92 7.07 27.72
C VAL A 78 36.34 8.39 28.32
N PRO A 79 35.02 8.54 28.68
CA PRO A 79 33.96 7.53 28.85
C PRO A 79 32.50 7.89 28.43
N LEU A 80 31.65 6.85 28.40
CA LEU A 80 30.24 6.83 28.86
C LEU A 80 29.18 7.68 28.10
N MET A 81 28.40 7.02 27.23
CA MET A 81 26.94 7.03 27.36
C MET A 81 26.31 5.85 26.61
N GLU A 82 25.41 5.20 27.33
CA GLU A 82 24.37 4.24 26.99
C GLU A 82 23.49 4.68 25.79
N GLY A 83 23.32 3.83 24.77
CA GLY A 83 22.38 4.12 23.68
C GLY A 83 22.41 3.19 22.45
N GLY A 84 21.77 2.02 22.54
CA GLY A 84 21.06 1.41 21.39
C GLY A 84 21.86 0.55 20.39
N VAL A 85 21.34 -0.66 20.13
CA VAL A 85 21.78 -1.63 19.10
C VAL A 85 21.71 -1.06 17.65
N ALA A 86 21.20 0.15 17.46
CA ALA A 86 21.00 0.77 16.16
C ALA A 86 22.22 1.53 15.60
N GLU A 87 23.21 1.92 16.41
CA GLU A 87 24.37 2.69 15.92
C GLU A 87 25.47 1.82 15.27
N LYS A 88 25.40 0.49 15.41
CA LYS A 88 26.40 -0.42 14.81
C LYS A 88 26.16 -0.74 13.33
N PHE A 89 25.07 -0.24 12.75
CA PHE A 89 24.75 -0.37 11.32
C PHE A 89 25.17 0.85 10.49
N ALA A 90 25.48 2.00 11.13
CA ALA A 90 25.62 3.28 10.41
C ALA A 90 27.07 3.74 10.17
N CYS A 91 28.11 2.99 10.58
CA CYS A 91 29.51 3.38 10.39
C CYS A 91 30.25 2.64 9.25
N ASN A 92 29.53 1.97 8.35
CA ASN A 92 30.12 1.32 7.16
C ASN A 92 29.56 1.85 5.84
N LEU A 93 29.12 3.11 5.82
CA LEU A 93 28.68 3.78 4.60
C LEU A 93 29.34 5.15 4.45
N ASP A 94 30.66 5.16 4.44
CA ASP A 94 31.40 6.25 3.81
C ASP A 94 32.01 5.75 2.49
N SER A 95 31.57 6.43 1.42
CA SER A 95 32.27 6.59 0.15
C SER A 95 32.34 5.42 -0.82
N ILE A 96 31.28 5.24 -1.63
CA ILE A 96 31.48 4.98 -3.07
C ILE A 96 30.39 5.66 -3.90
N SER A 97 30.68 6.91 -4.28
CA SER A 97 29.96 7.64 -5.30
C SER A 97 30.48 7.19 -6.68
N ILE A 98 29.70 6.38 -7.39
CA ILE A 98 30.01 5.95 -8.76
C ILE A 98 29.28 6.88 -9.73
N GLY A 99 29.95 7.99 -10.05
CA GLY A 99 29.48 8.93 -11.05
C GLY A 99 30.59 9.88 -11.45
N SER A 100 31.30 9.56 -12.53
CA SER A 100 31.73 10.51 -13.57
C SER A 100 32.60 9.78 -14.60
N PHE A 101 32.04 9.59 -15.78
CA PHE A 101 32.84 9.43 -16.98
C PHE A 101 33.49 10.78 -17.29
N SER A 102 34.81 10.82 -17.43
CA SER A 102 35.48 11.89 -18.15
C SER A 102 36.69 11.30 -18.83
N SER A 103 36.65 11.40 -20.15
CA SER A 103 37.70 11.11 -21.11
C SER A 103 38.98 11.89 -20.80
N LEU A 104 40.12 11.28 -21.14
CA LEU A 104 41.39 11.86 -21.65
C LEU A 104 42.64 11.36 -20.88
N GLY A 105 43.59 10.78 -21.64
CA GLY A 105 45.02 10.83 -21.34
C GLY A 105 45.71 9.55 -20.81
N PRO A 106 46.79 9.07 -21.45
CA PRO A 106 47.42 7.79 -21.13
C PRO A 106 48.57 7.92 -20.11
N SER A 107 48.72 6.99 -19.16
CA SER A 107 50.04 6.72 -18.56
C SER A 107 50.16 5.31 -17.99
N SER A 108 51.34 4.73 -18.25
CA SER A 108 51.81 3.36 -18.02
C SER A 108 51.50 2.69 -16.67
N GLY A 109 51.13 1.41 -16.75
CA GLY A 109 51.09 0.41 -15.67
C GLY A 109 50.78 -0.98 -16.25
N PRO A 110 51.25 -2.10 -15.66
CA PRO A 110 51.65 -3.30 -16.40
C PRO A 110 50.47 -4.07 -17.02
N SER A 111 50.69 -4.49 -18.27
CA SER A 111 49.72 -5.19 -19.11
C SER A 111 49.44 -6.61 -18.59
N VAL A 112 48.33 -6.80 -17.89
CA VAL A 112 47.71 -8.12 -17.72
C VAL A 112 47.15 -8.53 -19.08
N ARG A 113 47.81 -9.52 -19.67
CA ARG A 113 47.58 -10.01 -21.02
C ARG A 113 46.15 -10.51 -21.16
N ARG A 114 45.34 -9.74 -21.91
CA ARG A 114 43.99 -10.12 -22.35
C ARG A 114 44.02 -11.47 -23.07
N ARG A 115 43.02 -12.31 -22.76
CA ARG A 115 42.69 -13.56 -23.46
C ARG A 115 42.48 -13.28 -24.95
N CYS A 116 43.23 -13.96 -25.82
CA CYS A 116 42.92 -14.06 -27.24
C CYS A 116 41.74 -15.01 -27.45
N SER A 117 40.82 -14.61 -28.32
CA SER A 117 39.78 -15.43 -28.94
C SER A 117 40.37 -16.58 -29.77
N PRO A 118 39.66 -17.71 -29.95
CA PRO A 118 40.15 -18.79 -30.82
C PRO A 118 40.04 -18.36 -32.29
N SER A 119 41.19 -18.08 -32.92
CA SER A 119 41.31 -17.94 -34.38
C SER A 119 41.40 -19.34 -34.99
N PRO A 120 40.69 -19.65 -36.10
CA PRO A 120 40.78 -20.93 -36.78
C PRO A 120 42.02 -20.95 -37.66
N GLU A 121 43.18 -21.14 -37.05
CA GLU A 121 44.47 -21.35 -37.73
C GLU A 121 44.99 -22.76 -37.44
N THR A 122 44.11 -23.76 -37.58
CA THR A 122 44.51 -25.16 -37.67
C THR A 122 45.04 -25.42 -39.08
N CYS A 123 46.29 -25.04 -39.35
CA CYS A 123 47.20 -25.60 -40.38
C CYS A 123 48.39 -24.67 -40.63
N SER A 124 49.28 -24.45 -39.65
CA SER A 124 50.60 -23.84 -39.95
C SER A 124 51.71 -24.13 -38.93
N ILE A 125 51.53 -25.06 -37.99
CA ILE A 125 52.59 -25.41 -37.03
C ILE A 125 53.58 -26.45 -37.60
N ALA A 126 53.40 -26.90 -38.84
CA ALA A 126 54.33 -27.84 -39.50
C ALA A 126 55.57 -27.20 -40.15
N SER A 127 55.67 -25.86 -40.20
CA SER A 127 56.72 -25.17 -40.98
C SER A 127 57.79 -24.44 -40.17
N SER A 128 57.89 -24.64 -38.84
CA SER A 128 59.01 -24.06 -38.09
C SER A 128 59.78 -25.10 -37.28
N THR A 129 60.90 -25.49 -37.90
CA THR A 129 62.12 -26.06 -37.31
C THR A 129 62.08 -27.55 -36.96
N GLY A 130 62.79 -28.31 -37.80
CA GLY A 130 62.93 -29.74 -37.68
C GLY A 130 63.66 -30.16 -36.42
N THR A 131 62.96 -30.97 -35.63
CA THR A 131 63.54 -32.13 -34.94
C THR A 131 62.48 -33.22 -35.06
N LEU A 132 62.80 -34.35 -35.68
CA LEU A 132 61.93 -35.52 -35.71
C LEU A 132 61.96 -36.12 -34.31
N VAL A 133 61.19 -35.52 -33.41
CA VAL A 133 61.05 -35.95 -32.03
C VAL A 133 60.04 -37.09 -32.04
N PRO A 134 60.41 -38.31 -31.61
CA PRO A 134 59.46 -39.40 -31.44
C PRO A 134 58.28 -38.93 -30.57
N GLU A 135 57.06 -39.42 -30.82
CA GLU A 135 55.83 -39.06 -30.08
C GLU A 135 55.97 -39.15 -28.54
N THR A 136 57.04 -39.78 -28.04
CA THR A 136 57.38 -39.93 -26.62
C THR A 136 58.02 -38.71 -25.95
N ILE A 137 58.38 -37.64 -26.68
CA ILE A 137 58.98 -36.43 -26.09
C ILE A 137 58.13 -35.17 -26.30
N TYR A 138 56.88 -35.30 -26.78
CA TYR A 138 55.95 -34.18 -26.79
C TYR A 138 55.55 -33.84 -25.36
N LEU A 139 56.20 -32.82 -24.79
CA LEU A 139 55.80 -32.21 -23.53
C LEU A 139 54.76 -31.11 -23.82
N PRO A 140 53.51 -31.25 -23.35
CA PRO A 140 52.52 -30.20 -23.50
C PRO A 140 53.01 -28.90 -22.85
N PRO A 141 52.63 -27.73 -23.39
CA PRO A 141 52.85 -26.45 -22.71
C PRO A 141 52.30 -26.50 -21.28
N VAL A 142 52.97 -25.81 -20.35
CA VAL A 142 52.54 -25.73 -18.95
C VAL A 142 51.07 -25.31 -18.85
N GLY A 143 50.28 -26.11 -18.12
CA GLY A 143 48.83 -25.94 -17.97
C GLY A 143 47.97 -26.72 -18.97
N TYR A 144 48.59 -27.47 -19.88
CA TYR A 144 47.90 -28.34 -20.83
C TYR A 144 48.19 -29.80 -20.50
N GLN A 145 47.15 -30.63 -20.48
CA GLN A 145 47.25 -32.07 -20.28
C GLN A 145 46.92 -32.77 -21.59
N LEU A 146 47.72 -33.77 -21.97
CA LEU A 146 47.35 -34.67 -23.06
C LEU A 146 46.17 -35.50 -22.58
N VAL A 147 45.09 -35.41 -23.33
CA VAL A 147 43.84 -36.12 -23.07
C VAL A 147 43.70 -37.19 -24.15
N SER A 148 43.27 -38.39 -23.77
CA SER A 148 42.99 -39.44 -24.75
C SER A 148 41.79 -39.06 -25.63
N GLU A 149 41.69 -39.59 -26.86
CA GLU A 149 40.58 -39.28 -27.77
C GLU A 149 39.20 -39.59 -27.14
N SER A 150 39.12 -40.66 -26.32
CA SER A 150 37.91 -41.01 -25.57
C SER A 150 37.53 -39.96 -24.52
N GLU A 151 38.51 -39.46 -23.77
CA GLU A 151 38.29 -38.41 -22.75
C GLU A 151 37.98 -37.06 -23.41
N TRP A 152 38.58 -36.75 -24.57
CA TRP A 152 38.25 -35.57 -25.36
C TRP A 152 36.81 -35.61 -25.87
N ALA A 153 36.38 -36.74 -26.44
CA ALA A 153 35.00 -36.93 -26.88
C ALA A 153 34.01 -36.81 -25.70
N GLN A 154 34.33 -37.39 -24.54
CA GLN A 154 33.52 -37.28 -23.33
C GLN A 154 33.41 -35.84 -22.82
N LEU A 155 34.53 -35.10 -22.76
CA LEU A 155 34.53 -33.69 -22.37
C LEU A 155 33.74 -32.83 -23.36
N GLN A 156 33.86 -33.10 -24.66
CA GLN A 156 33.10 -32.41 -25.70
C GLN A 156 31.59 -32.62 -25.52
N GLU A 157 31.16 -33.87 -25.31
CA GLU A 157 29.76 -34.21 -25.03
C GLU A 157 29.29 -33.54 -23.74
N GLN A 158 30.10 -33.59 -22.67
CA GLN A 158 29.75 -32.97 -21.40
C GLN A 158 29.65 -31.44 -21.51
N VAL A 159 30.56 -30.79 -22.22
CA VAL A 159 30.48 -29.35 -22.49
C VAL A 159 29.22 -29.01 -23.28
N GLN A 160 28.89 -29.80 -24.30
CA GLN A 160 27.70 -29.60 -25.12
C GLN A 160 26.41 -29.82 -24.30
N GLN A 161 26.38 -30.83 -23.44
CA GLN A 161 25.30 -31.07 -22.50
C GLN A 161 25.15 -29.91 -21.50
N GLN A 162 26.27 -29.43 -20.94
CA GLN A 162 26.27 -28.29 -20.02
C GLN A 162 25.75 -27.02 -20.71
N TYR A 163 26.18 -26.74 -21.94
CA TYR A 163 25.63 -25.62 -22.72
C TYR A 163 24.13 -25.75 -22.94
N GLY A 164 23.63 -26.94 -23.29
CA GLY A 164 22.19 -27.18 -23.44
C GLY A 164 21.42 -26.89 -22.15
N THR A 165 21.88 -27.41 -21.01
CA THR A 165 21.24 -27.18 -19.70
C THR A 165 21.29 -25.72 -19.26
N LEU A 166 22.38 -25.00 -19.54
CA LEU A 166 22.50 -23.57 -19.28
C LEU A 166 21.53 -22.77 -20.13
N GLU A 167 21.33 -23.16 -21.40
CA GLU A 167 20.39 -22.49 -22.29
C GLU A 167 18.93 -22.72 -21.87
N GLU A 168 18.57 -23.93 -21.45
CA GLU A 168 17.24 -24.23 -20.88
C GLU A 168 16.98 -23.43 -19.62
N ARG A 169 17.95 -23.41 -18.69
CA ARG A 169 17.87 -22.60 -17.46
C ARG A 169 17.75 -21.10 -17.77
N ALA A 170 18.45 -20.61 -18.80
CA ALA A 170 18.35 -19.21 -19.22
C ALA A 170 16.96 -18.88 -19.78
N LYS A 171 16.35 -19.78 -20.55
CA LYS A 171 14.97 -19.65 -21.06
C LYS A 171 13.96 -19.67 -19.92
N GLU A 172 14.11 -20.58 -18.96
CA GLU A 172 13.24 -20.65 -17.78
C GLU A 172 13.32 -19.37 -16.96
N LYS A 173 14.54 -18.88 -16.67
CA LYS A 173 14.75 -17.61 -15.98
C LYS A 173 14.04 -16.46 -16.70
N ALA A 174 14.22 -16.33 -18.02
CA ALA A 174 13.58 -15.29 -18.80
C ALA A 174 12.04 -15.37 -18.73
N ASN A 175 11.48 -16.59 -18.76
CA ASN A 175 10.04 -16.81 -18.62
C ASN A 175 9.52 -16.39 -17.24
N LEU A 176 10.26 -16.73 -16.17
CA LEU A 176 9.89 -16.35 -14.80
C LEU A 176 9.99 -14.84 -14.57
N GLU A 177 11.05 -14.21 -15.07
CA GLU A 177 11.22 -12.75 -15.01
C GLU A 177 10.07 -12.03 -15.71
N GLU A 178 9.69 -12.52 -16.89
CA GLU A 178 8.57 -11.97 -17.65
C GLU A 178 7.21 -12.22 -16.96
N ALA A 179 7.02 -13.39 -16.32
CA ALA A 179 5.83 -13.66 -15.51
C ALA A 179 5.72 -12.71 -14.31
N LEU A 180 6.82 -12.50 -13.58
CA LEU A 180 6.89 -11.57 -12.46
C LEU A 180 6.64 -10.12 -12.91
N ARG A 181 7.21 -9.72 -14.05
CA ARG A 181 6.98 -8.40 -14.65
C ARG A 181 5.49 -8.19 -14.93
N ARG A 182 4.83 -9.17 -15.57
CA ARG A 182 3.39 -9.09 -15.85
C ARG A 182 2.53 -9.04 -14.59
N SER A 183 2.84 -9.85 -13.58
CA SER A 183 2.07 -9.82 -12.32
C SER A 183 2.27 -8.51 -11.55
N SER A 184 3.48 -7.94 -11.58
CA SER A 184 3.78 -6.64 -10.98
C SER A 184 2.99 -5.52 -11.66
N GLU A 185 2.95 -5.52 -12.99
CA GLU A 185 2.15 -4.55 -13.77
C GLU A 185 0.66 -4.68 -13.51
N GLU A 186 0.15 -5.90 -13.40
CA GLU A 186 -1.25 -6.14 -13.09
C GLU A 186 -1.61 -5.70 -11.67
N CYS A 187 -0.76 -6.01 -10.68
CA CYS A 187 -0.90 -5.50 -9.32
C CYS A 187 -0.94 -3.96 -9.29
N SER A 188 -0.02 -3.31 -10.01
CA SER A 188 0.03 -1.84 -10.13
C SER A 188 -1.27 -1.27 -10.73
N LYS A 189 -1.82 -1.89 -11.78
CA LYS A 189 -3.10 -1.48 -12.37
C LYS A 189 -4.26 -1.65 -11.39
N GLN A 190 -4.31 -2.76 -10.66
CA GLN A 190 -5.37 -3.02 -9.68
C GLN A 190 -5.33 -1.99 -8.54
N VAL A 191 -4.14 -1.72 -8.00
CA VAL A 191 -3.94 -0.66 -7.00
C VAL A 191 -4.37 0.70 -7.56
N GLN A 192 -4.02 1.02 -8.79
CA GLN A 192 -4.40 2.28 -9.43
C GLN A 192 -5.92 2.45 -9.55
N VAL A 193 -6.66 1.38 -9.90
CA VAL A 193 -8.14 1.40 -9.97
C VAL A 193 -8.75 1.58 -8.58
N LEU A 194 -8.23 0.91 -7.55
CA LEU A 194 -8.71 1.10 -6.19
C LEU A 194 -8.48 2.53 -5.69
N LEU A 195 -7.31 3.12 -5.98
CA LEU A 195 -7.01 4.51 -5.63
C LEU A 195 -7.97 5.49 -6.32
N THR A 196 -8.27 5.30 -7.61
CA THR A 196 -9.23 6.17 -8.30
C THR A 196 -10.65 5.98 -7.75
N GLN A 197 -11.04 4.75 -7.39
CA GLN A 197 -12.32 4.48 -6.74
C GLN A 197 -12.42 5.15 -5.36
N ILE A 198 -11.38 5.09 -4.54
CA ILE A 198 -11.33 5.78 -3.25
C ILE A 198 -11.49 7.29 -3.46
N GLN A 199 -10.70 7.88 -4.35
CA GLN A 199 -10.76 9.32 -4.64
C GLN A 199 -12.15 9.76 -5.12
N THR A 200 -12.80 8.98 -5.99
CA THR A 200 -14.17 9.28 -6.44
C THR A 200 -15.18 9.19 -5.31
N SER A 201 -15.05 8.20 -4.42
CA SER A 201 -15.91 8.07 -3.24
C SER A 201 -15.72 9.21 -2.24
N GLU A 202 -14.49 9.66 -2.01
CA GLU A 202 -14.18 10.79 -1.14
C GLU A 202 -14.78 12.10 -1.67
N ASN A 203 -14.64 12.35 -2.98
CA ASN A 203 -15.24 13.51 -3.62
C ASN A 203 -16.78 13.50 -3.50
N LEU A 204 -17.41 12.33 -3.67
CA LEU A 204 -18.85 12.18 -3.48
C LEU A 204 -19.26 12.45 -2.03
N LEU A 205 -18.53 11.92 -1.06
CA LEU A 205 -18.80 12.16 0.36
C LEU A 205 -18.66 13.64 0.74
N GLN A 206 -17.65 14.33 0.21
CA GLN A 206 -17.49 15.78 0.39
C GLN A 206 -18.67 16.56 -0.20
N SER A 207 -19.11 16.18 -1.41
CA SER A 207 -20.28 16.81 -2.05
C SER A 207 -21.56 16.58 -1.24
N LEU A 208 -21.80 15.35 -0.78
CA LEU A 208 -22.94 15.02 0.08
C LEU A 208 -22.90 15.80 1.40
N GLN A 209 -21.73 15.89 2.04
CA GLN A 209 -21.55 16.67 3.27
C GLN A 209 -21.88 18.15 3.04
N ALA A 210 -21.44 18.72 1.91
CA ALA A 210 -21.77 20.10 1.55
C ALA A 210 -23.29 20.28 1.35
N THR A 211 -23.95 19.38 0.62
CA THR A 211 -25.40 19.44 0.40
C THR A 211 -26.19 19.27 1.71
N VAL A 212 -25.78 18.37 2.60
CA VAL A 212 -26.42 18.20 3.92
C VAL A 212 -26.27 19.45 4.76
N SER A 213 -25.07 20.04 4.81
CA SER A 213 -24.82 21.28 5.56
C SER A 213 -25.67 22.44 5.04
N GLU A 214 -25.79 22.54 3.71
CA GLU A 214 -26.59 23.57 3.06
C GLU A 214 -28.09 23.38 3.29
N THR A 215 -28.61 22.17 3.11
CA THR A 215 -30.03 21.86 3.36
C THR A 215 -30.40 22.01 4.84
N GLN A 216 -29.49 21.67 5.76
CA GLN A 216 -29.64 21.92 7.18
C GLN A 216 -29.73 23.42 7.48
N ARG A 217 -28.83 24.23 6.93
CA ARG A 217 -28.84 25.70 7.08
C ARG A 217 -30.16 26.29 6.56
N GLN A 218 -30.58 25.91 5.37
CA GLN A 218 -31.85 26.34 4.79
C GLN A 218 -33.05 25.98 5.68
N THR A 219 -33.09 24.74 6.20
CA THR A 219 -34.18 24.32 7.10
C THR A 219 -34.18 25.11 8.40
N GLN A 220 -33.00 25.42 8.95
CA GLN A 220 -32.86 26.23 10.16
C GLN A 220 -33.35 27.67 9.93
N GLU A 221 -33.06 28.25 8.76
CA GLU A 221 -33.57 29.57 8.35
C GLU A 221 -35.10 29.57 8.21
N GLN A 222 -35.66 28.59 7.51
CA GLN A 222 -37.11 28.45 7.38
C GLN A 222 -37.82 28.31 8.75
N MET A 223 -37.21 27.57 9.69
CA MET A 223 -37.74 27.44 11.04
C MET A 223 -37.66 28.76 11.81
N ALA A 224 -36.58 29.53 11.64
CA ALA A 224 -36.42 30.84 12.25
C ALA A 224 -37.46 31.84 11.71
N ASP A 225 -37.71 31.85 10.40
CA ASP A 225 -38.72 32.70 9.76
C ASP A 225 -40.14 32.36 10.23
N LEU A 226 -40.47 31.07 10.29
CA LEU A 226 -41.77 30.60 10.79
C LEU A 226 -41.96 31.00 12.26
N ALA A 227 -40.94 30.82 13.10
CA ALA A 227 -40.98 31.22 14.50
C ALA A 227 -41.16 32.75 14.65
N ALA A 228 -40.48 33.55 13.83
CA ALA A 228 -40.65 35.00 13.82
C ALA A 228 -42.07 35.41 13.38
N SER A 229 -42.60 34.77 12.34
CA SER A 229 -43.98 34.99 11.87
C SER A 229 -45.02 34.62 12.93
N HIS A 230 -44.87 33.46 13.57
CA HIS A 230 -45.73 33.01 14.66
C HIS A 230 -45.70 33.99 15.84
N LYS A 231 -44.52 34.49 16.22
CA LYS A 231 -44.40 35.53 17.26
C LYS A 231 -45.17 36.79 16.89
N ARG A 232 -45.00 37.31 15.66
CA ARG A 232 -45.73 38.50 15.18
C ARG A 232 -47.25 38.29 15.21
N LEU A 233 -47.73 37.16 14.71
CA LEU A 233 -49.15 36.84 14.71
C LEU A 233 -49.72 36.73 16.14
N SER A 234 -48.98 36.09 17.05
CA SER A 234 -49.36 35.98 18.46
C SER A 234 -49.51 37.36 19.12
N TYR A 235 -48.56 38.27 18.89
CA TYR A 235 -48.66 39.64 19.38
C TYR A 235 -49.89 40.37 18.82
N GLU A 236 -50.16 40.23 17.52
CA GLU A 236 -51.30 40.89 16.90
C GLU A 236 -52.63 40.33 17.40
N VAL A 237 -52.75 39.01 17.55
CA VAL A 237 -53.92 38.37 18.16
C VAL A 237 -54.11 38.85 19.59
N GLN A 238 -53.04 38.93 20.39
CA GLN A 238 -53.10 39.43 21.76
C GLN A 238 -53.54 40.91 21.82
N ARG A 239 -53.00 41.75 20.93
CA ARG A 239 -53.34 43.17 20.81
C ARG A 239 -54.81 43.37 20.43
N LEU A 240 -55.27 42.68 19.39
CA LEU A 240 -56.67 42.71 18.94
C LEU A 240 -57.61 42.16 20.02
N ASN A 241 -57.22 41.15 20.78
CA ASN A 241 -58.02 40.63 21.88
C ASN A 241 -58.16 41.66 23.02
N ALA A 242 -57.08 42.33 23.40
CA ALA A 242 -57.12 43.41 24.38
C ALA A 242 -57.99 44.60 23.91
N GLU A 243 -57.92 44.94 22.63
CA GLU A 243 -58.78 45.97 22.01
C GLU A 243 -60.25 45.55 22.03
N ASN A 244 -60.57 44.30 21.69
CA ASN A 244 -61.93 43.76 21.75
C ASN A 244 -62.50 43.74 23.17
N GLU A 245 -61.72 43.33 24.17
CA GLU A 245 -62.13 43.39 25.58
C GLU A 245 -62.37 44.83 26.04
N GLY A 246 -61.53 45.78 25.60
CA GLY A 246 -61.76 47.21 25.82
C GLY A 246 -63.08 47.71 25.22
N LEU A 247 -63.34 47.38 23.95
CA LEU A 247 -64.59 47.74 23.26
C LEU A 247 -65.82 47.09 23.91
N ARG A 248 -65.72 45.83 24.34
CA ARG A 248 -66.79 45.15 25.10
C ARG A 248 -67.05 45.80 26.45
N GLY A 249 -65.99 46.19 27.17
CA GLY A 249 -66.09 46.92 28.43
C GLY A 249 -66.80 48.27 28.25
N MET A 250 -66.44 49.03 27.21
CA MET A 250 -67.07 50.31 26.88
C MET A 250 -68.54 50.16 26.45
N SER A 251 -68.85 49.18 25.59
CA SER A 251 -70.22 48.88 25.18
C SER A 251 -71.10 48.40 26.34
N SER A 252 -70.51 47.72 27.33
CA SER A 252 -71.23 47.27 28.54
C SER A 252 -71.49 48.42 29.51
N GLN A 253 -70.73 49.52 29.41
CA GLN A 253 -70.84 50.69 30.28
C GLN A 253 -71.76 51.77 29.71
N ASP A 254 -71.87 51.88 28.37
CA ASP A 254 -72.80 52.77 27.66
C ASP A 254 -74.25 52.23 27.58
N SER A 255 -74.59 51.22 28.39
CA SER A 255 -75.98 50.77 28.56
C SER A 255 -76.63 51.54 29.72
N PRO A 256 -77.48 52.56 29.50
CA PRO A 256 -78.37 53.04 30.54
C PRO A 256 -79.32 51.89 30.95
N PRO A 257 -79.84 51.87 32.19
CA PRO A 257 -80.87 50.90 32.57
C PRO A 257 -82.18 51.31 31.87
N THR A 258 -82.32 50.94 30.61
CA THR A 258 -83.62 50.93 29.95
C THR A 258 -84.14 49.51 30.02
N GLU A 259 -85.08 49.32 30.94
CA GLU A 259 -86.04 48.23 30.94
C GLU A 259 -86.76 48.20 29.59
N ASP A 260 -86.20 47.53 28.58
CA ASP A 260 -86.97 47.07 27.42
C ASP A 260 -86.29 45.89 26.73
N GLU A 261 -86.22 44.80 27.47
CA GLU A 261 -85.67 43.51 27.09
C GLU A 261 -86.61 42.74 26.12
N THR A 262 -87.22 43.39 25.12
CA THR A 262 -88.05 42.69 24.09
C THR A 262 -88.05 43.36 22.71
N ARG A 263 -86.89 43.81 22.21
CA ARG A 263 -86.71 43.97 20.75
C ARG A 263 -85.74 42.94 20.22
N SER A 264 -86.16 41.68 20.33
CA SER A 264 -85.48 40.53 19.75
C SER A 264 -85.27 40.76 18.26
N LEU A 265 -84.01 40.91 17.85
CA LEU A 265 -83.62 40.77 16.46
C LEU A 265 -83.96 39.33 16.03
N PRO A 266 -84.64 39.11 14.89
CA PRO A 266 -85.09 37.78 14.48
C PRO A 266 -83.88 36.88 14.27
N SER A 267 -83.64 35.95 15.20
CA SER A 267 -82.49 35.04 15.16
C SER A 267 -82.77 33.79 14.31
N THR A 268 -83.98 33.68 13.76
CA THR A 268 -84.40 32.56 12.93
C THR A 268 -85.09 33.02 11.65
N VAL A 269 -84.76 32.36 10.53
CA VAL A 269 -85.30 32.64 9.20
C VAL A 269 -86.85 32.69 9.16
N PRO A 270 -87.59 31.81 9.88
CA PRO A 270 -89.05 31.85 9.90
C PRO A 270 -89.64 33.14 10.49
N GLU A 271 -89.02 33.74 11.52
CA GLU A 271 -89.49 35.01 12.12
C GLU A 271 -89.33 36.19 11.16
N LEU A 272 -88.22 36.21 10.42
CA LEU A 272 -87.99 37.18 9.34
C LEU A 272 -89.04 37.05 8.24
N GLN A 273 -89.37 35.81 7.86
CA GLN A 273 -90.39 35.51 6.86
C GLN A 273 -91.79 35.94 7.33
N ALA A 274 -92.11 35.76 8.61
CA ALA A 274 -93.36 36.20 9.21
C ALA A 274 -93.48 37.74 9.23
N MET A 275 -92.41 38.46 9.58
CA MET A 275 -92.40 39.93 9.54
C MET A 275 -92.49 40.49 8.12
N VAL A 276 -91.79 39.89 7.15
CA VAL A 276 -91.87 40.31 5.73
C VAL A 276 -93.27 40.08 5.16
N SER A 277 -93.91 38.98 5.54
CA SER A 277 -95.29 38.68 5.13
C SER A 277 -96.27 39.70 5.71
N LYS A 278 -96.07 40.09 6.97
CA LYS A 278 -96.88 41.10 7.66
C LYS A 278 -96.75 42.49 7.01
N LEU A 279 -95.52 42.90 6.67
CA LEU A 279 -95.27 44.19 6.00
C LEU A 279 -95.88 44.25 4.59
N ARG A 280 -95.91 43.12 3.86
CA ARG A 280 -96.56 43.04 2.54
C ARG A 280 -98.08 43.12 2.59
N GLN A 281 -98.67 42.83 3.75
CA GLN A 281 -100.12 42.87 3.95
C GLN A 281 -100.59 44.25 4.45
N GLU A 282 -99.67 45.05 5.00
CA GLU A 282 -99.88 46.44 5.42
C GLU A 282 -99.56 47.48 4.33
N SER A 283 -99.14 47.05 3.13
CA SER A 283 -98.94 47.89 1.92
C SER A 283 -99.93 47.54 0.83
#